data_AF-A0A845YKV6-F1
#
_entry.id   AF-A0A845YKV6-F1
#
_cell.length_a   1.000
_cell.length_b   1.000
_cell.length_c   1.000
_cell.angle_alpha   90.00
_cell.angle_beta   90.00
_cell.angle_gamma   90.00
#
_symmetry.space_group_name_H-M   'P 1'
#
loop_
_entity.id
_entity.type
_entity.pdbx_description
1 polymer ?
#
loop_
_entity_poly.entity_id
_entity_poly.type
_entity_poly.pdbx_seq_one_letter_code
_entity_poly.pdbx_strand_id
1 'polypeptide(L)'
;NEYLTGRVPLYHVDLYRLEGEAVDRLYLETYWDGEEVNPGILVIEWAERLRYLPDAAISLKLAYAGTGRNAEVIWPVGWQNQVWSNLQEVLSNDEILVNEV
;
A
#
# COMPACT_ATOMS: atom_id res chain seq x y z
N ASN A 1 12.49 0.26 -0.97
CA ASN A 1 12.77 1.61 -0.43
C ASN A 1 12.10 1.74 0.91
N GLU A 2 12.76 2.39 1.86
CA GLU A 2 12.23 2.57 3.22
C GLU A 2 12.28 4.05 3.60
N TYR A 3 11.17 4.57 4.12
CA TYR A 3 11.02 5.97 4.50
C TYR A 3 10.53 6.02 5.95
N LEU A 4 11.47 6.18 6.88
CA LEU A 4 11.22 5.99 8.32
C LEU A 4 10.94 7.29 9.09
N THR A 5 11.07 8.45 8.43
CA THR A 5 10.99 9.78 9.06
C THR A 5 9.61 10.43 8.98
N GLY A 6 8.63 9.77 8.38
CA GLY A 6 7.25 10.26 8.28
C GLY A 6 6.43 10.03 9.57
N ARG A 7 5.13 10.37 9.54
CA ARG A 7 4.20 10.09 10.66
C ARG A 7 4.11 8.59 10.99
N VAL A 8 4.23 7.76 9.96
CA VAL A 8 4.36 6.30 10.05
C VAL A 8 5.45 5.84 9.08
N PRO A 9 6.19 4.76 9.37
CA PRO A 9 7.12 4.17 8.41
C PRO A 9 6.40 3.78 7.11
N LEU A 10 7.00 4.10 5.97
CA LEU A 10 6.55 3.67 4.65
C LEU A 10 7.60 2.76 4.02
N TYR A 11 7.20 1.54 3.70
CA TYR A 11 7.99 0.55 2.98
C TYR A 11 7.43 0.44 1.56
N HIS A 12 8.24 0.72 0.56
CA HIS A 12 7.86 0.66 -0.85
C HIS A 12 8.67 -0.42 -1.57
N VAL A 13 7.96 -1.38 -2.16
CA VAL A 13 8.52 -2.53 -2.84
C VAL A 13 8.01 -2.54 -4.27
N ASP A 14 8.91 -2.71 -5.23
CA ASP A 14 8.57 -2.92 -6.64
C ASP A 14 9.11 -4.30 -7.07
N LEU A 15 8.19 -5.22 -7.37
CA LEU A 15 8.52 -6.59 -7.75
C LEU A 15 8.71 -6.78 -9.26
N TYR A 16 8.66 -5.72 -10.08
CA TYR A 16 8.70 -5.82 -11.54
C TYR A 16 9.80 -6.73 -12.10
N ARG A 17 10.98 -6.73 -11.46
CA ARG A 17 12.19 -7.44 -11.93
C ARG A 17 12.38 -8.84 -11.34
N LEU A 18 11.52 -9.25 -10.42
CA LEU A 18 11.65 -10.50 -9.68
C LEU A 18 10.55 -11.46 -10.10
N GLU A 19 10.85 -12.77 -10.11
CA GLU A 19 9.90 -13.81 -10.44
C GLU A 19 10.19 -15.08 -9.62
N GLY A 20 9.14 -15.86 -9.36
CA GLY A 20 9.23 -17.16 -8.68
C GLY A 20 9.95 -17.09 -7.34
N GLU A 21 10.89 -18.01 -7.12
CA GLU A 21 11.65 -18.14 -5.86
C GLU A 21 12.49 -16.90 -5.51
N ALA A 22 12.74 -15.99 -6.44
CA ALA A 22 13.43 -14.74 -6.11
C ALA A 22 12.55 -13.80 -5.28
N VAL A 23 11.22 -13.83 -5.49
CA VAL A 23 10.25 -13.06 -4.70
C VAL A 23 10.11 -13.66 -3.31
N ASP A 24 9.96 -14.99 -3.23
CA ASP A 24 9.80 -15.71 -1.96
C ASP A 24 11.00 -15.51 -1.01
N ARG A 25 12.21 -15.30 -1.54
CA ARG A 25 13.42 -15.04 -0.75
C ARG A 25 13.50 -13.64 -0.13
N LEU A 26 12.57 -12.75 -0.45
CA LEU A 26 12.48 -11.44 0.19
C LEU A 26 11.81 -11.50 1.58
N TYR A 27 11.07 -12.57 1.88
CA TYR A 27 10.35 -12.74 3.14
C TYR A 27 9.48 -11.53 3.52
N LEU A 28 8.74 -10.98 2.55
CA LEU A 28 7.95 -9.75 2.72
C LEU A 28 6.83 -9.90 3.76
N GLU A 29 6.45 -11.13 4.09
CA GLU A 29 5.54 -11.44 5.18
C GLU A 29 5.99 -10.86 6.53
N THR A 30 7.29 -10.93 6.79
CA THR A 30 7.87 -10.40 8.03
C THR A 30 7.72 -8.89 8.17
N TYR A 31 7.49 -8.17 7.05
CA TYR A 31 7.29 -6.72 7.07
C TYR A 31 5.87 -6.36 7.52
N TRP A 32 4.85 -7.02 6.96
CA TRP A 32 3.46 -6.74 7.35
C TRP A 32 3.07 -7.43 8.66
N ASP A 33 3.78 -8.47 9.09
CA ASP A 33 3.68 -9.07 10.42
C ASP A 33 4.45 -8.28 11.50
N GLY A 34 5.33 -7.37 11.08
CA GLY A 34 6.09 -6.48 11.98
C GLY A 34 7.20 -7.22 12.76
N GLU A 35 7.74 -8.30 12.21
CA GLU A 35 8.78 -9.12 12.84
C GLU A 35 10.18 -8.55 12.63
N GLU A 36 10.49 -8.09 11.40
CA GLU A 36 11.83 -7.59 11.02
C GLU A 36 11.92 -6.05 11.05
N VAL A 37 10.79 -5.36 10.93
CA VAL A 37 10.73 -3.90 10.81
C VAL A 37 9.67 -3.29 11.73
N ASN A 38 9.83 -2.00 12.05
CA ASN A 38 8.81 -1.27 12.79
C ASN A 38 7.48 -1.28 12.02
N PRO A 39 6.33 -1.53 12.68
CA PRO A 39 5.03 -1.52 12.02
C PRO A 39 4.78 -0.21 11.25
N GLY A 40 4.27 -0.32 10.03
CA GLY A 40 4.07 0.79 9.12
C GLY A 40 3.20 0.43 7.92
N ILE A 41 3.25 1.26 6.87
CA ILE A 41 2.54 1.03 5.61
C ILE A 41 3.49 0.35 4.63
N LEU A 42 3.09 -0.81 4.11
CA LEU A 42 3.80 -1.50 3.03
C LEU A 42 3.03 -1.37 1.72
N VAL A 43 3.65 -0.75 0.72
CA VAL A 43 3.12 -0.57 -0.63
C VAL A 43 3.92 -1.45 -1.58
N ILE A 44 3.23 -2.35 -2.28
CA ILE A 44 3.85 -3.33 -3.17
C ILE A 44 3.33 -3.12 -4.59
N GLU A 45 4.21 -2.70 -5.50
CA GLU A 45 3.96 -2.72 -6.93
C GLU A 45 4.21 -4.11 -7.50
N TRP A 46 3.37 -4.50 -8.45
CA TRP A 46 3.35 -5.84 -9.04
C TRP A 46 3.14 -6.96 -8.01
N ALA A 47 2.23 -6.72 -7.06
CA ALA A 47 1.90 -7.63 -5.96
C ALA A 47 1.37 -9.00 -6.43
N GLU A 48 0.88 -9.12 -7.67
CA GLU A 48 0.51 -10.40 -8.30
C GLU A 48 1.66 -11.40 -8.44
N ARG A 49 2.92 -10.94 -8.27
CA ARG A 49 4.10 -11.81 -8.23
C ARG A 49 4.27 -12.52 -6.90
N LEU A 50 3.57 -12.09 -5.85
CA LEU A 50 3.58 -12.77 -4.57
C LEU A 50 2.76 -14.06 -4.64
N ARG A 51 3.23 -15.09 -3.95
CA ARG A 51 2.48 -16.35 -3.82
C ARG A 51 1.24 -16.19 -2.94
N TYR A 52 1.30 -15.29 -1.97
CA TYR A 52 0.22 -15.00 -1.05
C TYR A 52 0.24 -13.52 -0.67
N LEU A 53 -0.94 -12.99 -0.38
CA LEU A 53 -1.17 -11.63 0.09
C LEU A 53 -1.72 -11.71 1.52
N PRO A 54 -1.55 -10.69 2.36
CA PRO A 54 -2.18 -10.67 3.67
C PRO A 54 -3.71 -10.63 3.52
N ASP A 55 -4.42 -11.27 4.45
CA ASP A 55 -5.89 -11.45 4.41
C ASP A 55 -6.66 -10.13 4.30
N ALA A 56 -6.09 -9.04 4.81
CA ALA A 56 -6.71 -7.71 4.84
C ALA A 56 -5.93 -6.67 4.01
N ALA A 57 -5.43 -7.04 2.83
CA ALA A 57 -4.81 -6.10 1.90
C ALA A 57 -5.84 -5.14 1.26
N ILE A 58 -5.50 -3.85 1.18
CA ILE A 58 -6.16 -2.92 0.25
C ILE A 58 -5.50 -3.07 -1.12
N SER A 59 -6.28 -3.43 -2.14
CA SER A 59 -5.75 -3.56 -3.51
C SER A 59 -6.10 -2.32 -4.34
N LEU A 60 -5.12 -1.80 -5.08
CA LEU A 60 -5.29 -0.69 -6.00
C LEU A 60 -5.03 -1.15 -7.44
N LYS A 61 -6.03 -1.06 -8.31
CA LYS A 61 -5.88 -1.33 -9.74
C LYS A 61 -5.90 -0.02 -10.51
N LEU A 62 -4.85 0.21 -11.30
CA LEU A 62 -4.74 1.38 -12.15
C LEU A 62 -4.93 0.96 -13.61
N ALA A 63 -5.81 1.66 -14.33
CA ALA A 63 -6.09 1.41 -15.74
C ALA A 63 -5.99 2.69 -16.57
N TYR A 64 -5.60 2.57 -17.84
CA TYR A 64 -5.62 3.67 -18.80
C TYR A 64 -7.06 4.11 -19.08
N ALA A 65 -7.30 5.42 -19.11
CA ALA A 65 -8.62 5.99 -19.40
C ALA A 65 -8.48 7.23 -20.31
N GLY A 66 -8.38 7.01 -21.62
CA GLY A 66 -8.14 8.09 -22.59
C GLY A 66 -6.82 8.82 -22.30
N THR A 67 -6.89 10.10 -21.96
CA THR A 67 -5.74 10.92 -21.55
C THR A 67 -5.39 10.79 -20.06
N GLY A 68 -6.24 10.14 -19.25
CA GLY A 68 -6.08 9.99 -17.80
C GLY A 68 -5.87 8.55 -17.35
N ARG A 69 -6.17 8.31 -16.06
CA ARG A 69 -6.16 7.00 -15.42
C ARG A 69 -7.44 6.80 -14.61
N ASN A 70 -7.90 5.56 -14.54
CA ASN A 70 -8.89 5.12 -13.57
C ASN A 70 -8.18 4.36 -12.45
N ALA A 71 -8.60 4.59 -11.20
CA ALA A 71 -8.09 3.93 -10.02
C ALA A 71 -9.26 3.22 -9.31
N GLU A 72 -9.23 1.89 -9.30
CA GLU A 72 -10.17 1.07 -8.57
C GLU A 72 -9.52 0.61 -7.26
N VAL A 73 -10.13 0.99 -6.13
CA VAL A 73 -9.71 0.55 -4.80
C VAL A 73 -10.61 -0.57 -4.33
N ILE A 74 -10.02 -1.71 -4.00
CA ILE A 74 -10.71 -2.87 -3.45
C ILE A 74 -10.33 -2.95 -1.97
N TRP A 75 -11.35 -2.82 -1.13
CA TRP A 75 -11.21 -2.81 0.32
C TRP A 75 -11.40 -4.23 0.88
N PRO A 76 -10.72 -4.58 1.98
CA PRO A 76 -11.09 -5.74 2.78
C PRO A 76 -12.54 -5.62 3.27
N VAL A 77 -13.20 -6.76 3.46
CA VAL A 77 -14.59 -6.80 3.92
C VAL A 77 -14.73 -6.05 5.26
N GLY A 78 -15.68 -5.13 5.33
CA GLY A 78 -15.94 -4.32 6.53
C GLY A 78 -15.03 -3.11 6.72
N TRP A 79 -13.97 -2.95 5.91
CA TRP A 79 -13.04 -1.82 6.06
C TRP A 79 -13.55 -0.54 5.40
N GLN A 80 -14.29 -0.66 4.29
CA GLN A 80 -14.63 0.50 3.47
C GLN A 80 -15.31 1.62 4.28
N ASN A 81 -16.33 1.31 5.09
CA ASN A 81 -17.04 2.36 5.83
C ASN A 81 -16.16 2.97 6.94
N GLN A 82 -15.45 2.15 7.72
CA GLN A 82 -14.64 2.64 8.82
C GLN A 82 -13.42 3.43 8.33
N VAL A 83 -12.70 2.89 7.36
CA VAL A 83 -11.50 3.53 6.81
C VAL A 83 -11.88 4.79 6.04
N TRP A 84 -12.97 4.77 5.28
CA TRP A 84 -13.45 5.97 4.60
C TRP A 84 -13.83 7.08 5.57
N SER A 85 -14.57 6.77 6.66
CA SER A 85 -14.87 7.74 7.70
C SER A 85 -13.61 8.30 8.36
N ASN A 86 -12.66 7.43 8.71
CA ASN A 86 -11.39 7.85 9.32
C ASN A 86 -10.55 8.72 8.35
N LEU A 87 -10.50 8.35 7.07
CA LEU A 87 -9.80 9.14 6.04
C LEU A 87 -10.45 10.50 5.85
N GLN A 88 -11.78 10.58 5.79
CA GLN A 88 -12.48 11.85 5.69
C GLN A 88 -12.19 12.74 6.90
N GLU A 89 -12.17 12.19 8.10
CA GLU A 89 -11.81 12.91 9.32
C GLU A 89 -10.36 13.41 9.25
N VAL A 90 -9.40 12.54 8.92
CA VAL A 90 -7.99 12.93 8.79
C VAL A 90 -7.78 13.99 7.72
N LEU A 91 -8.36 13.81 6.53
CA LEU A 91 -8.25 14.79 5.43
C LEU A 91 -8.95 16.12 5.74
N SER A 92 -9.96 16.11 6.60
CA SER A 92 -10.63 17.34 7.06
C SER A 92 -9.84 18.07 8.14
N ASN A 93 -8.98 17.35 8.88
CA ASN A 93 -8.20 17.86 10.01
C ASN A 93 -6.74 18.18 9.64
N ASP A 94 -6.18 17.57 8.59
CA ASP A 94 -4.90 17.95 8.02
C ASP A 94 -5.10 19.16 7.09
N GLU A 95 -4.60 20.33 7.48
CA GLU A 95 -4.41 21.51 6.61
C GLU A 95 -3.40 21.25 5.45
N ILE A 96 -2.95 20.00 5.26
CA ILE A 96 -1.86 19.61 4.38
C ILE A 96 -2.41 18.92 3.13
N LEU A 97 -3.24 19.59 2.33
CA LEU A 97 -3.46 19.23 0.91
C LEU A 97 -3.92 20.44 0.08
N VAL A 98 -3.36 21.63 0.31
CA VAL A 98 -3.31 22.68 -0.71
C VAL A 98 -2.00 23.42 -0.50
N ASN A 99 -1.02 23.21 -1.39
CA ASN A 99 0.23 23.96 -1.59
C ASN A 99 1.49 23.10 -1.52
N GLU A 100 1.65 22.14 -2.44
CA GLU A 100 2.95 21.93 -3.08
C GLU A 100 2.71 21.85 -4.59
N VAL A 101 3.03 22.95 -5.25
CA VAL A 101 3.16 23.11 -6.71
C VAL A 101 4.53 22.57 -7.12
#